data_AF-A0A6A8LYN4-F1
#
_entry.id   AF-A0A6A8LYN4-F1
#
_cell.length_a   1.000
_cell.length_b   1.000
_cell.length_c   1.000
_cell.angle_alpha   90.00
_cell.angle_beta   90.00
_cell.angle_gamma   90.00
#
_symmetry.space_group_name_H-M   'P 1'
#
loop_
_entity.id
_entity.type
_entity.pdbx_description
1 polymer ?
#
loop_
_entity_poly.entity_id
_entity_poly.type
_entity_poly.pdbx_seq_one_letter_code
_entity_poly.pdbx_strand_id
1 'polypeptide(L)' 'MVKQLTEDQVRELANKTLGFKDSVGVVAGVGQLTTFNELGKRLGISEWKSIKDKPDGWYLPKTFAKPALILETKSSKIT' A
#
# COMPACT_ATOMS: atom_id res chain seq x y z
N MET A 1 -8.63 -11.60 -25.92
CA MET A 1 -9.46 -10.66 -25.12
C MET A 1 -8.63 -10.21 -23.92
N VAL A 2 -8.51 -8.91 -23.68
CA VAL A 2 -7.82 -8.39 -22.48
C VAL A 2 -8.69 -8.72 -21.27
N LYS A 3 -8.11 -9.37 -20.25
CA LYS A 3 -8.83 -9.70 -19.02
C LYS A 3 -9.22 -8.40 -18.31
N GLN A 4 -10.52 -8.19 -18.10
CA GLN A 4 -11.04 -7.06 -17.35
C GLN A 4 -11.03 -7.38 -15.85
N LEU A 5 -10.31 -6.58 -15.07
CA LEU A 5 -10.13 -6.72 -13.64
C LEU A 5 -10.83 -5.57 -12.91
N THR A 6 -11.53 -5.89 -11.82
CA THR A 6 -11.97 -4.87 -10.85
C THR A 6 -10.77 -4.25 -10.15
N GLU A 7 -10.96 -3.09 -9.51
CA GLU A 7 -9.91 -2.44 -8.71
C GLU A 7 -9.34 -3.39 -7.65
N ASP A 8 -10.19 -4.08 -6.89
CA ASP A 8 -9.76 -5.10 -5.93
C ASP A 8 -8.92 -6.22 -6.54
N GLN A 9 -9.25 -6.67 -7.75
CA GLN A 9 -8.48 -7.69 -8.46
C GLN A 9 -7.13 -7.17 -8.94
N VAL A 10 -7.05 -5.90 -9.33
CA VAL A 10 -5.78 -5.24 -9.67
C VAL A 10 -4.92 -5.08 -8.41
N ARG A 11 -5.50 -4.67 -7.28
CA ARG A 11 -4.81 -4.55 -5.98
C ARG A 11 -4.25 -5.89 -5.50
N GLU A 12 -5.03 -6.96 -5.58
CA GLU A 12 -4.56 -8.30 -5.23
C GLU A 12 -3.47 -8.81 -6.19
N LEU A 13 -3.56 -8.47 -7.47
CA LEU A 13 -2.51 -8.79 -8.44
C LEU A 13 -1.21 -8.03 -8.12
N ALA A 14 -1.31 -6.75 -7.78
CA ALA A 14 -0.17 -5.93 -7.38
C ALA A 14 0.47 -6.47 -6.08
N ASN A 15 -0.33 -6.87 -5.09
CA ASN A 15 0.14 -7.51 -3.87
C ASN A 15 1.00 -8.75 -4.17
N LYS A 16 0.49 -9.66 -5.02
CA LYS A 16 1.21 -10.88 -5.41
C LYS A 16 2.47 -10.60 -6.21
N THR A 17 2.44 -9.61 -7.09
CA THR A 17 3.55 -9.28 -7.99
C THR A 17 4.68 -8.56 -7.27
N LEU A 18 4.34 -7.58 -6.43
CA LEU A 18 5.30 -6.76 -5.69
C LEU A 18 5.70 -7.37 -4.33
N GLY A 19 4.91 -8.34 -3.83
CA GLY A 19 5.19 -9.03 -2.58
C GLY A 19 5.04 -8.15 -1.36
N PHE A 20 3.97 -7.35 -1.26
CA PHE A 20 3.70 -6.48 -0.10
C PHE A 20 3.37 -7.29 1.15
N LYS A 21 4.43 -7.75 1.82
CA LYS A 21 4.38 -8.56 3.02
C LYS A 21 5.22 -7.92 4.11
N ASP A 22 4.62 -7.77 5.29
CA ASP A 22 5.33 -7.31 6.48
C ASP A 22 6.57 -8.17 6.76
N SER A 23 7.67 -7.51 7.11
CA SER A 23 8.93 -8.17 7.43
C SER A 23 9.72 -7.38 8.48
N VAL A 24 10.83 -7.94 8.96
CA VAL A 24 11.73 -7.22 9.86
C VAL A 24 12.24 -5.96 9.14
N GLY A 25 12.02 -4.80 9.76
CA GLY A 25 12.46 -3.51 9.24
C GLY A 25 11.58 -2.87 8.16
N VAL A 26 10.45 -3.48 7.79
CA VAL A 26 9.52 -2.97 6.78
C VAL A 26 8.08 -3.15 7.23
N VAL A 27 7.26 -2.12 7.05
CA VAL A 27 5.80 -2.20 7.15
C VAL A 27 5.25 -2.27 5.73
N ALA A 28 4.63 -3.38 5.34
CA ALA A 28 4.11 -3.58 3.99
C ALA A 28 2.78 -4.33 3.99
N GLY A 29 1.92 -4.01 3.03
CA GLY A 29 0.61 -4.63 2.89
C GLY A 29 -0.24 -3.98 1.81
N VAL A 30 -1.45 -4.52 1.64
CA VAL A 30 -2.52 -3.93 0.82
C VAL A 30 -3.79 -3.80 1.65
N GLY A 31 -4.59 -2.76 1.40
CA GLY A 31 -5.89 -2.63 2.05
C GLY A 31 -6.36 -1.21 2.29
N GLN A 32 -7.63 -0.95 1.96
CA GLN A 32 -8.29 0.35 2.19
C GLN A 32 -8.81 0.53 3.62
N LEU A 33 -8.37 -0.26 4.60
CA LEU A 33 -8.77 -0.10 6.01
C LEU A 33 -7.74 0.68 6.81
N THR A 34 -6.46 0.56 6.46
CA THR A 34 -5.36 1.17 7.21
C THR A 34 -5.09 2.58 6.72
N THR A 35 -5.16 3.55 7.62
CA THR A 35 -4.88 4.96 7.36
C THR A 35 -3.38 5.26 7.41
N PHE A 36 -2.94 6.34 6.76
CA PHE A 36 -1.58 6.86 6.94
C PHE A 36 -1.26 7.16 8.41
N ASN A 37 -2.20 7.68 9.20
CA ASN A 37 -1.98 7.86 10.64
C ASN A 37 -1.66 6.54 11.37
N GLU A 38 -2.32 5.44 11.03
CA GLU A 38 -2.00 4.11 11.60
C GLU A 38 -0.66 3.58 11.08
N LEU A 39 -0.35 3.75 9.79
CA LEU A 39 0.96 3.38 9.24
C LEU A 39 2.09 4.17 9.90
N GLY A 40 1.88 5.46 10.17
CA GLY A 40 2.85 6.32 10.85
C GLY A 40 3.17 5.80 12.26
N LYS A 41 2.15 5.40 13.02
CA LYS A 41 2.33 4.74 14.34
C LYS A 41 3.14 3.45 14.23
N ARG A 42 2.92 2.64 13.19
CA ARG A 42 3.67 1.39 12.96
C ARG A 42 5.14 1.64 12.60
N LEU A 43 5.42 2.76 11.94
CA LEU A 43 6.78 3.22 11.62
C LEU A 43 7.46 3.96 12.78
N GLY A 44 6.70 4.40 13.80
CA GLY A 44 7.22 5.22 14.89
C GLY A 44 7.43 6.69 14.50
N ILE A 45 6.70 7.17 13.49
CA ILE A 45 6.78 8.54 12.98
C ILE A 45 5.52 9.34 13.35
N SER A 46 5.64 10.67 13.43
CA SER A 46 4.55 11.56 13.84
C SER A 46 4.05 12.47 12.71
N GLU A 47 4.75 12.46 11.58
CA GLU A 47 4.53 13.28 10.39
C GLU A 47 3.19 12.97 9.72
N TRP A 48 2.67 11.75 9.90
CA TRP A 48 1.36 11.32 9.37
C TRP A 48 0.21 11.46 10.37
N LYS A 49 0.44 12.15 11.49
CA LYS A 49 -0.60 12.40 12.48
C LYS A 49 -1.78 13.11 11.82
N SER A 50 -2.98 12.61 12.10
CA SER A 50 -4.26 13.13 11.58
C SER A 50 -4.52 12.92 10.07
N ILE A 51 -3.63 12.26 9.32
CA ILE A 51 -3.89 11.89 7.92
C ILE A 51 -4.79 10.65 7.90
N LYS A 52 -6.04 10.83 7.43
CA LYS A 52 -7.08 9.78 7.41
C LYS A 52 -7.20 9.04 6.08
N ASP A 53 -6.46 9.48 5.07
CA ASP A 53 -6.41 8.83 3.77
C ASP A 53 -5.83 7.42 3.90
N LYS A 54 -6.27 6.52 3.02
CA LYS A 54 -6.00 5.09 3.07
C LYS A 54 -5.48 4.68 1.70
N PRO A 55 -4.20 4.26 1.58
CA PRO A 55 -3.66 3.80 0.32
C PRO A 55 -4.18 2.39 -0.01
N ASP A 56 -4.17 2.03 -1.30
CA ASP A 56 -4.47 0.66 -1.72
C ASP A 56 -3.39 -0.34 -1.30
N GLY A 57 -2.14 0.11 -1.22
CA GLY A 57 -1.04 -0.66 -0.69
C GLY A 57 0.19 0.17 -0.34
N TRP A 58 1.13 -0.45 0.38
CA TRP A 58 2.30 0.22 0.89
C TRP A 58 3.48 -0.75 1.06
N TYR A 59 4.68 -0.20 0.88
CA TYR A 59 5.96 -0.79 1.29
C TYR A 59 6.79 0.30 1.93
N LEU A 60 6.95 0.24 3.25
CA LEU A 60 7.50 1.33 4.04
C LEU A 60 8.67 0.82 4.90
N PRO A 61 9.92 1.01 4.45
CA PRO A 61 11.09 0.75 5.29
C PRO A 61 11.06 1.63 6.54
N LYS A 62 11.48 1.08 7.68
CA LYS A 62 11.65 1.86 8.93
C LYS A 62 12.83 2.85 8.86
N THR A 63 13.67 2.76 7.83
CA THR A 63 14.79 3.66 7.57
C THR A 63 14.50 4.54 6.37
N PHE A 64 14.73 5.85 6.52
CA PHE A 64 14.59 6.82 5.44
C PHE A 64 15.65 6.70 4.33
N ALA A 65 16.69 5.88 4.55
CA ALA A 65 17.74 5.64 3.55
C ALA A 65 17.33 4.64 2.47
N LYS A 66 16.15 4.01 2.59
CA LYS A 66 15.64 3.02 1.63
C LYS A 66 14.39 3.56 0.93
N PRO A 67 14.17 3.19 -0.35
CA PRO A 67 12.99 3.61 -1.08
C PRO A 67 11.71 3.07 -0.43
N ALA A 68 10.73 3.94 -0.30
CA ALA A 68 9.36 3.61 0.11
C ALA A 68 8.43 3.61 -1.11
N LEU A 69 7.34 2.85 -1.04
CA LEU A 69 6.37 2.72 -2.12
C LEU A 69 4.95 2.87 -1.57
N ILE A 70 4.13 3.67 -2.25
CA ILE A 70 2.68 3.75 -2.06
C ILE A 70 2.03 3.28 -3.36
N LEU A 71 1.05 2.40 -3.23
CA LEU A 71 0.29 1.85 -4.34
C LEU A 71 -1.12 2.46 -4.33
N GLU A 72 -1.53 2.94 -5.49
CA GLU A 72 -2.90 3.29 -5.84
C GLU A 72 -3.29 2.48 -7.08
N THR A 73 -4.46 1.88 -7.07
CA THR A 73 -4.94 1.00 -8.15
C THR A 73 -6.23 1.49 -8.74
N LYS A 74 -6.50 1.07 -9.98
CA LYS A 74 -7.77 1.30 -10.65
C LYS A 74 -8.14 0.07 -11.45
N SER A 75 -9.45 -0.13 -11.69
CA SER A 75 -9.91 -1.22 -12.54
C SER A 75 -9.26 -1.19 -13.92
N SER A 76 -8.95 -2.36 -14.50
CA SER A 76 -8.40 -2.43 -15.86
C SER A 76 -9.45 -2.23 -16.96
N LYS A 77 -10.72 -2.01 -16.56
CA LYS A 77 -11.83 -1.66 -17.44
C LYS A 77 -11.53 -0.36 -18.15
N ILE A 78 -11.32 -0.47 -19.47
CA ILE A 78 -11.34 0.64 -20.39
C ILE A 78 -12.80 0.74 -20.87
N THR A 79 -13.59 1.53 -20.17
CA THR A 79 -14.92 1.99 -20.63
C THR A 79 -14.80 3.40 -21.16
#